data_AF-F4LML6-F1
#
_entry.id   AF-F4LML6-F1
#
_cell.length_a   1.000
_cell.length_b   1.000
_cell.length_c   1.000
_cell.angle_alpha   90.00
_cell.angle_beta   90.00
_cell.angle_gamma   90.00
#
_symmetry.space_group_name_H-M   'P 1'
#
loop_
_entity.id
_entity.type
_entity.pdbx_description
1 polymer ?
#
loop_
_entity_poly.entity_id
_entity_poly.type
_entity_poly.pdbx_seq_one_letter_code
_entity_poly.pdbx_strand_id
1 'polypeptide(L)'
;MSGSQILIKGGTNWFEFSKSQTGQLDYLGKIQSPVSIKGYQKIASSTYFSPSYYIFLQEEMNTVPEIYVSPSTDISDRDTYEFLLHIGALLCAVESKNSALAGDLYWRRKSSFEKCTLLTQFIIQPLAAEILFSLMFGRFNNVSEKDIPLIFNEARKQLGIDLSKETIEQAFVRYFKENKVTLTLPVVGTNYHSWTYCSAILDSLSENIKAEDFAAQLKNIKSAKYELYAGLETAVQAEPYNPVDENAIAVMIENIDSKLAGNSGLEKAGYIRAMAAKIIRAAKPEKISYEGKIAQLSEKEIVITLTI
;
A
#
# COMPACT_ATOMS: atom_id res chain seq x y z
N MET A 1 -24.57 -25.59 10.12
CA MET A 1 -23.40 -24.83 9.63
C MET A 1 -23.85 -23.39 9.49
N SER A 2 -23.40 -22.49 10.36
CA SER A 2 -23.69 -21.06 10.19
C SER A 2 -22.87 -20.57 9.00
N GLY A 3 -23.53 -20.16 7.92
CA GLY A 3 -22.86 -19.53 6.78
C GLY A 3 -22.17 -18.23 7.20
N SER A 4 -21.10 -17.87 6.49
CA SER A 4 -20.34 -16.63 6.67
C SER A 4 -21.28 -15.42 6.79
N GLN A 5 -21.19 -14.64 7.86
CA GLN A 5 -22.15 -13.56 8.11
C GLN A 5 -21.86 -12.32 7.26
N ILE A 6 -20.59 -11.95 7.15
CA ILE A 6 -20.13 -10.79 6.40
C ILE A 6 -18.91 -11.21 5.58
N LEU A 7 -18.89 -10.84 4.31
CA LEU A 7 -17.82 -11.13 3.38
C LEU A 7 -17.35 -9.85 2.71
N ILE A 8 -16.04 -9.66 2.59
CA ILE A 8 -15.45 -8.57 1.83
C ILE A 8 -14.60 -9.16 0.72
N LYS A 9 -14.90 -8.82 -0.52
CA LYS A 9 -14.10 -9.19 -1.69
C LYS A 9 -13.15 -8.05 -2.02
N GLY A 10 -11.86 -8.35 -2.15
CA GLY A 10 -10.84 -7.39 -2.57
C GLY A 10 -9.82 -8.08 -3.48
N GLY A 11 -9.84 -7.70 -4.76
CA GLY A 11 -9.05 -8.33 -5.81
C GLY A 11 -9.47 -9.78 -6.00
N THR A 12 -8.49 -10.67 -5.89
CA THR A 12 -8.67 -12.12 -5.86
C THR A 12 -8.94 -12.66 -4.45
N ASN A 13 -8.88 -11.81 -3.42
CA ASN A 13 -8.99 -12.21 -2.02
C ASN A 13 -10.43 -12.05 -1.51
N TRP A 14 -10.82 -12.94 -0.59
CA TRP A 14 -12.03 -12.84 0.19
C TRP A 14 -11.69 -12.83 1.67
N PHE A 15 -12.38 -11.98 2.42
CA PHE A 15 -12.21 -11.80 3.86
C PHE A 15 -13.53 -12.06 4.55
N GLU A 16 -13.50 -12.86 5.62
CA GLU A 16 -14.68 -13.26 6.35
C GLU A 16 -14.74 -12.58 7.72
N PHE A 17 -15.92 -12.09 8.06
CA PHE A 17 -16.24 -11.54 9.36
C PHE A 17 -17.49 -12.20 9.94
N SER A 18 -17.50 -12.36 11.26
CA SER A 18 -18.68 -12.71 12.03
C SER A 18 -19.06 -11.59 12.97
N LYS A 19 -20.36 -11.48 13.25
CA LYS A 19 -20.90 -10.62 14.30
C LYS A 19 -21.61 -11.50 15.32
N SER A 20 -21.13 -11.44 16.56
CA SER A 20 -21.70 -12.19 17.68
C SER A 20 -23.09 -11.65 18.05
N GLN A 21 -23.83 -12.41 18.87
CA GLN A 21 -25.11 -11.94 19.43
C GLN A 21 -24.96 -10.70 20.33
N THR A 22 -23.79 -10.51 20.93
CA THR A 22 -23.49 -9.31 21.74
C THR A 22 -23.07 -8.12 20.89
N GLY A 23 -23.04 -8.26 19.57
CA GLY A 23 -22.69 -7.20 18.62
C GLY A 23 -21.19 -7.07 18.34
N GLN A 24 -20.35 -7.94 18.92
CA GLN A 24 -18.92 -7.94 18.66
C GLN A 24 -18.63 -8.40 17.23
N LEU A 25 -17.83 -7.62 16.50
CA LEU A 25 -17.33 -7.96 15.18
C LEU A 25 -15.98 -8.67 15.30
N ASP A 26 -15.87 -9.84 14.68
CA ASP A 26 -14.66 -10.66 14.66
C ASP A 26 -14.22 -10.92 13.22
N TYR A 27 -12.91 -10.84 12.96
CA TYR A 27 -12.31 -11.20 11.68
C TYR A 27 -11.93 -12.68 11.69
N LEU A 28 -12.54 -13.46 10.80
CA LEU A 28 -12.33 -14.91 10.70
C LEU A 28 -11.19 -15.30 9.76
N GLY A 29 -10.63 -14.31 9.04
CA GLY A 29 -9.47 -14.50 8.19
C GLY A 29 -9.81 -14.42 6.70
N LYS A 30 -8.78 -14.77 5.91
CA LYS A 30 -8.84 -14.83 4.46
C LYS A 30 -9.34 -16.20 4.01
N ILE A 31 -10.25 -16.21 3.04
CA ILE A 31 -10.80 -17.42 2.40
C ILE A 31 -10.52 -17.40 0.90
N GLN A 32 -10.44 -18.57 0.26
CA GLN A 32 -10.20 -18.67 -1.18
C GLN A 32 -11.42 -18.23 -2.00
N SER A 33 -12.60 -18.70 -1.61
CA SER A 33 -13.89 -18.30 -2.20
C SER A 33 -15.02 -18.68 -1.24
N PRO A 34 -16.08 -17.85 -1.14
CA PRO A 34 -17.27 -18.25 -0.40
C PRO A 34 -17.99 -19.40 -1.10
N VAL A 35 -18.70 -20.22 -0.32
CA VAL A 35 -19.54 -21.32 -0.83
C VAL A 35 -20.69 -20.78 -1.69
N SER A 36 -21.29 -19.65 -1.29
CA SER A 36 -22.28 -18.92 -2.07
C SER A 36 -22.51 -17.53 -1.47
N ILE A 37 -22.69 -16.51 -2.33
CA ILE A 37 -23.14 -15.16 -1.95
C ILE A 37 -24.62 -14.92 -2.34
N LYS A 38 -25.34 -15.97 -2.76
CA LYS A 38 -26.73 -15.85 -3.19
C LYS A 38 -27.60 -15.40 -2.03
N GLY A 39 -28.31 -14.29 -2.22
CA GLY A 39 -29.19 -13.69 -1.21
C GLY A 39 -28.49 -12.71 -0.28
N TYR A 40 -27.16 -12.54 -0.37
CA TYR A 40 -26.47 -11.51 0.41
C TYR A 40 -26.83 -10.12 -0.12
N GLN A 41 -26.92 -9.17 0.80
CA GLN A 41 -27.04 -7.76 0.47
C GLN A 41 -25.66 -7.21 0.12
N LYS A 42 -25.54 -6.60 -1.06
CA LYS A 42 -24.31 -5.92 -1.48
C LYS A 42 -24.33 -4.48 -1.00
N ILE A 43 -23.28 -4.07 -0.29
CA ILE A 43 -23.10 -2.72 0.22
C ILE A 43 -21.91 -2.09 -0.50
N ALA A 44 -22.06 -0.83 -0.91
CA ALA A 44 -20.98 -0.08 -1.53
C ALA A 44 -19.88 0.19 -0.50
N SER A 45 -18.61 -0.05 -0.86
CA SER A 45 -17.50 0.41 -0.05
C SER A 45 -17.37 1.93 -0.09
N SER A 46 -16.56 2.45 0.82
CA SER A 46 -16.18 3.86 0.83
C SER A 46 -15.44 4.31 -0.44
N THR A 47 -15.71 5.54 -0.88
CA THR A 47 -15.00 6.21 -1.98
C THR A 47 -13.60 6.71 -1.61
N TYR A 48 -13.18 6.54 -0.35
CA TYR A 48 -11.87 7.00 0.15
C TYR A 48 -10.70 6.18 -0.42
N PHE A 49 -11.01 5.01 -0.96
CA PHE A 49 -10.11 4.23 -1.79
C PHE A 49 -10.83 3.90 -3.09
N SER A 50 -10.21 4.23 -4.21
CA SER A 50 -10.59 3.73 -5.52
C SER A 50 -9.32 3.46 -6.31
N PRO A 51 -9.19 2.31 -6.98
CA PRO A 51 -8.10 2.06 -7.91
C PRO A 51 -8.04 3.11 -9.03
N SER A 52 -9.17 3.76 -9.36
CA SER A 52 -9.21 4.82 -10.36
C SER A 52 -8.42 6.08 -10.00
N TYR A 53 -8.02 6.25 -8.73
CA TYR A 53 -7.15 7.35 -8.31
C TYR A 53 -5.68 7.11 -8.67
N TYR A 54 -5.36 5.92 -9.18
CA TYR A 54 -4.02 5.48 -9.46
C TYR A 54 -3.87 5.17 -10.94
N ILE A 55 -2.70 5.52 -11.47
CA ILE A 55 -2.25 5.11 -12.80
C ILE A 55 -1.87 3.64 -12.76
N PHE A 56 -1.24 3.22 -11.67
CA PHE A 56 -0.86 1.84 -11.38
C PHE A 56 -0.97 1.55 -9.88
N LEU A 57 -1.47 0.34 -9.59
CA LEU A 57 -1.52 -0.29 -8.27
C LEU A 57 -1.24 -1.76 -8.49
N GLN A 58 -0.59 -2.43 -7.53
CA GLN A 58 -0.46 -3.88 -7.51
C GLN A 58 -1.82 -4.58 -7.72
N GLU A 59 -1.82 -5.73 -8.39
CA GLU A 59 -3.04 -6.42 -8.84
C GLU A 59 -4.04 -6.69 -7.71
N GLU A 60 -3.55 -7.10 -6.54
CA GLU A 60 -4.34 -7.38 -5.36
C GLU A 60 -5.11 -6.15 -4.86
N MET A 61 -4.59 -4.96 -5.15
CA MET A 61 -5.18 -3.66 -4.81
C MET A 61 -6.01 -3.06 -5.95
N ASN A 62 -5.94 -3.59 -7.17
CA ASN A 62 -6.54 -2.98 -8.36
C ASN A 62 -8.05 -3.25 -8.50
N THR A 63 -8.78 -3.29 -7.38
CA THR A 63 -10.24 -3.40 -7.35
C THR A 63 -10.83 -2.62 -6.19
N VAL A 64 -12.05 -2.14 -6.36
CA VAL A 64 -12.82 -1.55 -5.27
C VAL A 64 -13.34 -2.71 -4.40
N PRO A 65 -13.10 -2.69 -3.08
CA PRO A 65 -13.63 -3.74 -2.21
C PRO A 65 -15.16 -3.82 -2.27
N GLU A 66 -15.70 -5.02 -2.28
CA GLU A 66 -17.15 -5.25 -2.30
C GLU A 66 -17.57 -5.91 -1.00
N ILE A 67 -18.60 -5.37 -0.34
CA ILE A 67 -19.07 -5.88 0.95
C ILE A 67 -20.38 -6.63 0.73
N TYR A 68 -20.45 -7.85 1.24
CA TYR A 68 -21.62 -8.73 1.17
C TYR A 68 -22.05 -9.09 2.59
N VAL A 69 -23.32 -8.86 2.92
CA VAL A 69 -23.87 -9.13 4.25
C VAL A 69 -25.02 -10.13 4.14
N SER A 70 -24.98 -11.18 4.97
CA SER A 70 -26.05 -12.15 5.07
C SER A 70 -27.37 -11.47 5.48
N PRO A 71 -28.53 -11.88 4.93
CA PRO A 71 -29.83 -11.35 5.35
C PRO A 71 -30.13 -11.46 6.84
N SER A 72 -29.50 -12.44 7.52
CA SER A 72 -29.69 -12.68 8.95
C SER A 72 -28.77 -11.84 9.84
N THR A 73 -27.91 -11.01 9.25
CA THR A 73 -26.89 -10.25 9.99
C THR A 73 -27.23 -8.78 10.00
N ASP A 74 -27.47 -8.25 11.20
CA ASP A 74 -27.67 -6.82 11.41
C ASP A 74 -26.33 -6.09 11.56
N ILE A 75 -26.08 -5.11 10.69
CA ILE A 75 -24.93 -4.20 10.77
C ILE A 75 -25.35 -2.73 10.85
N SER A 76 -26.59 -2.46 11.29
CA SER A 76 -27.14 -1.11 11.37
C SER A 76 -26.47 -0.23 12.43
N ASP A 77 -25.68 -0.80 13.34
CA ASP A 77 -24.89 -0.02 14.27
C ASP A 77 -23.82 0.79 13.52
N ARG A 78 -23.77 2.08 13.85
CA ARG A 78 -22.96 3.05 13.13
C ARG A 78 -21.48 2.66 13.05
N ASP A 79 -20.93 2.14 14.13
CA ASP A 79 -19.50 1.92 14.24
C ASP A 79 -19.05 0.68 13.45
N THR A 80 -19.79 -0.43 13.51
CA THR A 80 -19.57 -1.59 12.65
C THR A 80 -19.77 -1.23 11.19
N TYR A 81 -20.85 -0.51 10.86
CA TYR A 81 -21.11 -0.08 9.49
C TYR A 81 -19.95 0.75 8.95
N GLU A 82 -19.54 1.81 9.67
CA GLU A 82 -18.45 2.70 9.29
C GLU A 82 -17.11 1.95 9.15
N PHE A 83 -16.83 1.01 10.06
CA PHE A 83 -15.65 0.15 10.00
C PHE A 83 -15.64 -0.74 8.74
N LEU A 84 -16.74 -1.45 8.46
CA LEU A 84 -16.86 -2.36 7.32
C LEU A 84 -16.70 -1.62 5.98
N LEU A 85 -17.19 -0.38 5.89
CA LEU A 85 -17.02 0.46 4.70
C LEU A 85 -15.56 0.78 4.36
N HIS A 86 -14.63 0.68 5.33
CA HIS A 86 -13.24 1.12 5.19
C HIS A 86 -12.25 -0.04 5.27
N ILE A 87 -12.55 -1.09 6.03
CA ILE A 87 -11.58 -2.14 6.36
C ILE A 87 -11.13 -2.95 5.15
N GLY A 88 -11.98 -3.10 4.12
CA GLY A 88 -11.65 -3.88 2.93
C GLY A 88 -10.38 -3.41 2.22
N ALA A 89 -10.21 -2.08 2.04
CA ALA A 89 -9.02 -1.54 1.39
C ALA A 89 -7.76 -1.72 2.26
N LEU A 90 -7.90 -1.53 3.58
CA LEU A 90 -6.80 -1.71 4.52
C LEU A 90 -6.34 -3.19 4.56
N LEU A 91 -7.29 -4.14 4.59
CA LEU A 91 -6.99 -5.57 4.50
C LEU A 91 -6.20 -5.91 3.24
N CYS A 92 -6.65 -5.42 2.08
CA CYS A 92 -5.93 -5.64 0.82
C CYS A 92 -4.50 -5.08 0.89
N ALA A 93 -4.32 -3.88 1.46
CA ALA A 93 -3.01 -3.25 1.56
C ALA A 93 -2.06 -4.02 2.49
N VAL A 94 -2.57 -4.52 3.63
CA VAL A 94 -1.82 -5.37 4.55
C VAL A 94 -1.43 -6.68 3.88
N GLU A 95 -2.37 -7.36 3.22
CA GLU A 95 -2.12 -8.62 2.51
C GLU A 95 -1.08 -8.46 1.39
N SER A 96 -1.10 -7.32 0.68
CA SER A 96 -0.16 -6.99 -0.38
C SER A 96 1.19 -6.48 0.14
N LYS A 97 1.37 -6.41 1.47
CA LYS A 97 2.55 -5.84 2.14
C LYS A 97 2.86 -4.39 1.73
N ASN A 98 1.84 -3.64 1.34
CA ASN A 98 1.97 -2.24 0.95
C ASN A 98 1.83 -1.34 2.19
N SER A 99 2.94 -1.18 2.91
CA SER A 99 3.02 -0.47 4.19
C SER A 99 2.66 1.02 4.12
N ALA A 100 2.97 1.68 3.00
CA ALA A 100 2.65 3.08 2.76
C ALA A 100 1.14 3.24 2.60
N LEU A 101 0.53 2.44 1.71
CA LEU A 101 -0.90 2.51 1.48
C LEU A 101 -1.72 2.06 2.70
N ALA A 102 -1.28 1.02 3.41
CA ALA A 102 -1.92 0.60 4.65
C ALA A 102 -1.88 1.72 5.70
N GLY A 103 -0.73 2.39 5.86
CA GLY A 103 -0.60 3.56 6.72
C GLY A 103 -1.51 4.72 6.31
N ASP A 104 -1.58 5.03 5.02
CA ASP A 104 -2.48 6.04 4.44
C ASP A 104 -3.94 5.78 4.76
N LEU A 105 -4.39 4.56 4.49
CA LEU A 105 -5.78 4.16 4.66
C LEU A 105 -6.15 4.21 6.14
N TYR A 106 -5.27 3.70 7.02
CA TYR A 106 -5.44 3.84 8.47
C TYR A 106 -5.54 5.31 8.87
N TRP A 107 -4.57 6.13 8.48
CA TRP A 107 -4.48 7.53 8.89
C TRP A 107 -5.73 8.33 8.50
N ARG A 108 -6.22 8.16 7.27
CA ARG A 108 -7.40 8.86 6.75
C ARG A 108 -8.69 8.51 7.50
N ARG A 109 -8.77 7.31 8.07
CA ARG A 109 -9.96 6.76 8.74
C ARG A 109 -9.70 6.28 10.17
N LYS A 110 -8.69 6.89 10.81
CA LYS A 110 -8.24 6.56 12.16
C LYS A 110 -9.41 6.52 13.16
N SER A 111 -10.28 7.53 13.14
CA SER A 111 -11.43 7.62 14.03
C SER A 111 -12.41 6.47 13.91
N SER A 112 -12.54 5.86 12.73
CA SER A 112 -13.44 4.72 12.51
C SER A 112 -12.76 3.43 12.99
N PHE A 113 -11.47 3.27 12.72
CA PHE A 113 -10.68 2.12 13.13
C PHE A 113 -10.45 2.03 14.65
N GLU A 114 -10.33 3.17 15.33
CA GLU A 114 -10.17 3.21 16.80
C GLU A 114 -11.40 2.73 17.56
N LYS A 115 -12.60 2.81 16.96
CA LYS A 115 -13.82 2.24 17.57
C LYS A 115 -13.82 0.71 17.60
N CYS A 116 -13.04 0.09 16.71
CA CYS A 116 -12.82 -1.36 16.65
C CYS A 116 -11.36 -1.70 17.00
N THR A 117 -10.81 -1.07 18.04
CA THR A 117 -9.36 -1.11 18.36
C THR A 117 -8.72 -2.50 18.30
N LEU A 118 -9.24 -3.49 19.04
CA LEU A 118 -8.62 -4.83 19.11
C LEU A 118 -8.59 -5.51 17.74
N LEU A 119 -9.68 -5.37 16.99
CA LEU A 119 -9.81 -5.92 15.64
C LEU A 119 -8.85 -5.23 14.67
N THR A 120 -8.79 -3.90 14.73
CA THR A 120 -7.85 -3.10 13.93
C THR A 120 -6.41 -3.51 14.22
N GLN A 121 -6.03 -3.61 15.51
CA GLN A 121 -4.70 -4.03 15.93
C GLN A 121 -4.35 -5.41 15.38
N PHE A 122 -5.26 -6.38 15.50
CA PHE A 122 -5.08 -7.71 14.94
C PHE A 122 -4.85 -7.68 13.43
N ILE A 123 -5.63 -6.87 12.69
CA ILE A 123 -5.52 -6.75 11.23
C ILE A 123 -4.19 -6.12 10.81
N ILE A 124 -3.74 -5.04 11.45
CA ILE A 124 -2.49 -4.37 11.08
C ILE A 124 -1.25 -5.07 11.63
N GLN A 125 -1.41 -5.93 12.65
CA GLN A 125 -0.31 -6.56 13.37
C GLN A 125 0.75 -7.14 12.43
N PRO A 126 0.44 -7.90 11.36
CA PRO A 126 1.46 -8.52 10.52
C PRO A 126 2.42 -7.55 9.81
N LEU A 127 2.05 -6.26 9.67
CA LEU A 127 2.79 -5.24 8.93
C LEU A 127 3.03 -3.97 9.78
N ALA A 128 2.83 -4.05 11.10
CA ALA A 128 2.76 -2.86 11.94
C ALA A 128 4.08 -2.06 11.97
N ALA A 129 5.23 -2.74 12.06
CA ALA A 129 6.55 -2.10 12.04
C ALA A 129 6.81 -1.36 10.71
N GLU A 130 6.48 -1.97 9.59
CA GLU A 130 6.65 -1.40 8.26
C GLU A 130 5.71 -0.21 8.02
N ILE A 131 4.45 -0.33 8.47
CA ILE A 131 3.48 0.78 8.44
C ILE A 131 4.00 1.95 9.27
N LEU A 132 4.46 1.69 10.50
CA LEU A 132 5.02 2.72 11.38
C LEU A 132 6.20 3.44 10.70
N PHE A 133 7.15 2.67 10.15
CA PHE A 133 8.31 3.23 9.47
C PHE A 133 7.92 4.10 8.28
N SER A 134 6.99 3.61 7.46
CA SER A 134 6.51 4.32 6.27
C SER A 134 5.85 5.64 6.64
N LEU A 135 5.00 5.66 7.68
CA LEU A 135 4.32 6.86 8.15
C LEU A 135 5.28 7.90 8.76
N MET A 136 6.18 7.48 9.64
CA MET A 136 7.06 8.41 10.37
C MET A 136 8.22 8.93 9.52
N PHE A 137 8.85 8.05 8.75
CA PHE A 137 10.12 8.37 8.08
C PHE A 137 9.98 8.50 6.57
N GLY A 138 9.02 7.81 5.95
CA GLY A 138 8.79 7.86 4.50
C GLY A 138 8.12 9.14 4.02
N ARG A 139 7.17 9.70 4.79
CA ARG A 139 6.28 10.78 4.33
C ARG A 139 6.78 12.16 4.72
N PHE A 140 6.37 13.19 3.98
CA PHE A 140 6.67 14.59 4.36
C PHE A 140 5.93 15.06 5.62
N ASN A 141 4.78 14.46 5.95
CA ASN A 141 4.05 14.80 7.15
C ASN A 141 4.77 14.22 8.38
N ASN A 142 5.05 15.06 9.37
CA ASN A 142 5.63 14.64 10.64
C ASN A 142 4.54 13.95 11.49
N VAL A 143 4.36 12.65 11.28
CA VAL A 143 3.52 11.80 12.12
C VAL A 143 4.36 11.30 13.30
N SER A 144 3.89 11.55 14.52
CA SER A 144 4.51 11.03 15.75
C SER A 144 3.79 9.78 16.24
N GLU A 145 4.42 9.05 17.16
CA GLU A 145 3.83 7.90 17.83
C GLU A 145 2.51 8.21 18.55
N LYS A 146 2.34 9.45 19.02
CA LYS A 146 1.11 9.93 19.68
C LYS A 146 -0.05 10.08 18.71
N ASP A 147 0.26 10.32 17.44
CA ASP A 147 -0.72 10.49 16.39
C ASP A 147 -1.29 9.16 15.90
N ILE A 148 -0.56 8.05 16.07
CA ILE A 148 -0.94 6.71 15.60
C ILE A 148 -0.76 5.63 16.69
N PRO A 149 -1.42 5.76 17.85
CA PRO A 149 -1.15 4.93 19.02
C PRO A 149 -1.37 3.43 18.76
N LEU A 150 -2.36 3.04 17.95
CA LEU A 150 -2.61 1.62 17.66
C LEU A 150 -1.48 0.98 16.83
N ILE A 151 -1.05 1.65 15.75
CA ILE A 151 0.09 1.20 14.94
C ILE A 151 1.35 1.16 15.80
N PHE A 152 1.60 2.23 16.56
CA PHE A 152 2.79 2.31 17.41
C PHE A 152 2.85 1.17 18.44
N ASN A 153 1.72 0.87 19.11
CA ASN A 153 1.67 -0.19 20.10
C ASN A 153 1.93 -1.58 19.51
N GLU A 154 1.40 -1.87 18.31
CA GLU A 154 1.68 -3.16 17.64
C GLU A 154 3.11 -3.23 17.10
N ALA A 155 3.58 -2.16 16.45
CA ALA A 155 4.95 -2.06 15.96
C ALA A 155 5.97 -2.19 17.10
N ARG A 156 5.69 -1.59 18.27
CA ARG A 156 6.55 -1.69 19.46
C ARG A 156 6.75 -3.14 19.90
N LYS A 157 5.71 -3.97 19.84
CA LYS A 157 5.81 -5.41 20.17
C LYS A 157 6.72 -6.13 19.19
N GLN A 158 6.60 -5.83 17.89
CA GLN A 158 7.43 -6.44 16.84
C GLN A 158 8.89 -6.00 16.91
N LEU A 159 9.11 -4.71 17.15
CA LEU A 159 10.44 -4.10 17.21
C LEU A 159 11.15 -4.39 18.55
N GLY A 160 10.41 -4.81 19.59
CA GLY A 160 10.94 -5.05 20.93
C GLY A 160 11.46 -3.79 21.62
N ILE A 161 10.83 -2.63 21.38
CA ILE A 161 11.37 -1.32 21.79
C ILE A 161 11.18 -1.05 23.28
N ASP A 162 12.29 -0.67 23.91
CA ASP A 162 12.33 -0.01 25.22
C ASP A 162 12.75 1.46 25.04
N LEU A 163 11.76 2.37 25.03
CA LEU A 163 11.98 3.81 24.84
C LEU A 163 12.81 4.46 25.96
N SER A 164 13.05 3.76 27.08
CA SER A 164 13.98 4.23 28.11
C SER A 164 15.44 3.99 27.77
N LYS A 165 15.71 3.13 26.78
CA LYS A 165 17.06 2.67 26.40
C LYS A 165 17.45 3.04 24.98
N GLU A 166 16.49 3.12 24.06
CA GLU A 166 16.74 3.44 22.65
C GLU A 166 15.67 4.35 22.05
N THR A 167 16.05 5.13 21.03
CA THR A 167 15.09 5.88 20.21
C THR A 167 14.40 4.96 19.20
N ILE A 168 13.30 5.43 18.61
CA ILE A 168 12.58 4.68 17.57
C ILE A 168 13.50 4.45 16.34
N GLU A 169 14.32 5.42 15.95
CA GLU A 169 15.29 5.26 14.86
C GLU A 169 16.31 4.17 15.16
N GLN A 170 16.86 4.15 16.38
CA GLN A 170 17.83 3.13 16.81
C GLN A 170 17.21 1.73 16.77
N ALA A 171 15.96 1.60 17.21
CA ALA A 171 15.23 0.34 17.12
C ALA A 171 15.04 -0.14 15.69
N PHE A 172 14.70 0.76 14.75
CA PHE A 172 14.60 0.40 13.34
C PHE A 172 15.95 0.03 12.73
N VAL A 173 17.03 0.72 13.09
CA VAL A 173 18.40 0.32 12.68
C VAL A 173 18.70 -1.11 13.12
N ARG A 174 18.41 -1.44 14.39
CA ARG A 174 18.59 -2.81 14.92
C ARG A 174 17.70 -3.82 14.20
N TYR A 175 16.40 -3.52 14.07
CA TYR A 175 15.44 -4.39 13.42
C TYR A 175 15.84 -4.71 11.97
N PHE A 176 16.24 -3.72 11.18
CA PHE A 176 16.69 -3.92 9.80
C PHE A 176 18.05 -4.63 9.71
N LYS A 177 18.93 -4.52 10.71
CA LYS A 177 20.17 -5.31 10.75
C LYS A 177 19.85 -6.80 10.81
N GLU A 178 18.89 -7.16 11.66
CA GLU A 178 18.54 -8.54 12.01
C GLU A 178 17.55 -9.21 11.05
N ASN A 179 16.76 -8.42 10.31
CA ASN A 179 15.66 -8.93 9.49
C ASN A 179 15.77 -8.51 8.02
N LYS A 180 15.31 -9.38 7.10
CA LYS A 180 15.04 -9.00 5.70
C LYS A 180 13.65 -8.37 5.66
N VAL A 181 13.57 -7.06 5.45
CA VAL A 181 12.32 -6.30 5.54
C VAL A 181 11.98 -5.72 4.19
N THR A 182 10.71 -5.80 3.80
CA THR A 182 10.21 -5.16 2.58
C THR A 182 9.25 -4.04 2.96
N LEU A 183 9.61 -2.83 2.57
CA LEU A 183 8.81 -1.62 2.79
C LEU A 183 8.22 -1.14 1.47
N THR A 184 7.20 -0.31 1.54
CA THR A 184 6.84 0.59 0.45
C THR A 184 7.08 2.02 0.90
N LEU A 185 7.81 2.81 0.11
CA LEU A 185 8.20 4.18 0.47
C LEU A 185 7.94 5.13 -0.70
N PRO A 186 7.42 6.34 -0.43
CA PRO A 186 7.25 7.34 -1.46
C PRO A 186 8.61 7.90 -1.91
N VAL A 187 8.68 8.19 -3.19
CA VAL A 187 9.82 8.85 -3.82
C VAL A 187 9.65 10.36 -3.67
N VAL A 188 10.73 11.03 -3.28
CA VAL A 188 10.79 12.48 -3.11
C VAL A 188 11.71 13.12 -4.14
N GLY A 189 11.51 14.42 -4.39
CA GLY A 189 12.32 15.17 -5.35
C GLY A 189 11.97 14.91 -6.81
N THR A 190 10.83 14.26 -7.09
CA THR A 190 10.34 13.93 -8.44
C THR A 190 10.31 15.14 -9.38
N ASN A 191 9.94 16.32 -8.87
CA ASN A 191 9.88 17.57 -9.65
C ASN A 191 11.25 18.08 -10.14
N TYR A 192 12.37 17.54 -9.64
CA TYR A 192 13.72 17.91 -10.07
C TYR A 192 14.31 16.92 -11.08
N HIS A 193 13.53 15.94 -11.52
CA HIS A 193 13.96 14.92 -12.46
C HIS A 193 13.00 14.79 -13.63
N SER A 194 13.48 14.21 -14.74
CA SER A 194 12.75 14.12 -16.00
C SER A 194 11.76 12.96 -16.06
N TRP A 195 11.86 11.98 -15.15
CA TRP A 195 10.99 10.82 -15.21
C TRP A 195 9.53 11.22 -14.99
N THR A 196 8.65 10.74 -15.87
CA THR A 196 7.21 11.02 -15.83
C THR A 196 6.41 9.76 -16.12
N TYR A 197 5.20 9.71 -15.57
CA TYR A 197 4.24 8.64 -15.85
C TYR A 197 3.45 8.87 -17.15
N CYS A 198 3.47 10.10 -17.67
CA CYS A 198 2.83 10.45 -18.94
C CYS A 198 3.65 9.93 -20.11
N SER A 199 2.98 9.56 -21.20
CA SER A 199 3.62 9.07 -22.41
C SER A 199 2.94 9.72 -23.61
N ALA A 200 3.71 10.49 -24.38
CA ALA A 200 3.19 11.11 -25.59
C ALA A 200 2.77 10.05 -26.62
N ILE A 201 3.45 8.89 -26.63
CA ILE A 201 3.09 7.75 -27.47
C ILE A 201 1.70 7.23 -27.07
N LEU A 202 1.44 6.97 -25.78
CA LEU A 202 0.14 6.52 -25.32
C LEU A 202 -0.97 7.55 -25.57
N ASP A 203 -0.67 8.84 -25.35
CA ASP A 203 -1.62 9.92 -25.62
C ASP A 203 -2.02 9.94 -27.10
N SER A 204 -1.04 9.88 -28.02
CA SER A 204 -1.29 9.85 -29.46
C SER A 204 -2.07 8.61 -29.92
N LEU A 205 -1.84 7.45 -29.30
CA LEU A 205 -2.59 6.22 -29.59
C LEU A 205 -4.06 6.37 -29.20
N SER A 206 -4.36 7.12 -28.14
CA SER A 206 -5.71 7.31 -27.65
C SER A 206 -6.57 8.24 -28.53
N GLU A 207 -5.95 9.16 -29.28
CA GLU A 207 -6.65 10.15 -30.12
C GLU A 207 -7.49 9.51 -31.25
N ASN A 208 -7.15 8.30 -31.68
CA ASN A 208 -7.80 7.60 -32.79
C ASN A 208 -8.75 6.47 -32.36
N ILE A 209 -8.97 6.30 -31.05
CA ILE A 209 -9.82 5.22 -30.52
C ILE A 209 -11.25 5.72 -30.35
N LYS A 210 -12.23 5.02 -30.94
CA LYS A 210 -13.66 5.33 -30.72
C LYS A 210 -14.13 4.75 -29.39
N ALA A 211 -15.18 5.34 -28.81
CA ALA A 211 -15.78 4.84 -27.57
C ALA A 211 -16.26 3.38 -27.67
N GLU A 212 -16.71 2.96 -28.86
CA GLU A 212 -17.13 1.58 -29.16
C GLU A 212 -15.95 0.60 -29.10
N ASP A 213 -14.78 1.00 -29.60
CA ASP A 213 -13.55 0.20 -29.55
C ASP A 213 -13.07 0.01 -28.11
N PHE A 214 -13.17 1.08 -27.29
CA PHE A 214 -12.91 0.99 -25.86
C PHE A 214 -13.83 0.00 -25.16
N ALA A 215 -15.14 0.03 -25.45
CA ALA A 215 -16.10 -0.87 -24.81
C ALA A 215 -15.82 -2.34 -25.15
N ALA A 216 -15.46 -2.63 -26.41
CA ALA A 216 -15.14 -3.97 -26.86
C ALA A 216 -13.78 -4.49 -26.33
N GLN A 217 -12.79 -3.61 -26.14
CA GLN A 217 -11.41 -3.99 -25.77
C GLN A 217 -11.00 -3.63 -24.34
N LEU A 218 -11.92 -3.13 -23.51
CA LEU A 218 -11.62 -2.56 -22.19
C LEU A 218 -10.74 -3.47 -21.33
N LYS A 219 -11.03 -4.78 -21.32
CA LYS A 219 -10.26 -5.75 -20.55
C LYS A 219 -8.81 -5.83 -21.04
N ASN A 220 -8.60 -5.92 -22.35
CA ASN A 220 -7.28 -6.02 -22.96
C ASN A 220 -6.47 -4.74 -22.72
N ILE A 221 -7.10 -3.57 -22.87
CA ILE A 221 -6.47 -2.27 -22.61
C ILE A 221 -6.04 -2.16 -21.14
N LYS A 222 -6.91 -2.55 -20.19
CA LYS A 222 -6.57 -2.55 -18.77
C LYS A 222 -5.42 -3.50 -18.45
N SER A 223 -5.43 -4.71 -19.00
CA SER A 223 -4.34 -5.68 -18.83
C SER A 223 -3.03 -5.17 -19.41
N ALA A 224 -3.02 -4.66 -20.64
CA ALA A 224 -1.82 -4.13 -21.28
C ALA A 224 -1.25 -2.91 -20.51
N LYS A 225 -2.12 -2.00 -20.05
CA LYS A 225 -1.71 -0.88 -19.20
C LYS A 225 -1.07 -1.38 -17.90
N TYR A 226 -1.70 -2.34 -17.23
CA TYR A 226 -1.16 -2.91 -16.00
C TYR A 226 0.21 -3.57 -16.24
N GLU A 227 0.33 -4.42 -17.27
CA GLU A 227 1.57 -5.10 -17.64
C GLU A 227 2.70 -4.13 -17.98
N LEU A 228 2.38 -3.01 -18.66
CA LEU A 228 3.37 -1.96 -18.96
C LEU A 228 4.01 -1.42 -17.68
N TYR A 229 3.20 -0.92 -16.73
CA TYR A 229 3.71 -0.32 -15.50
C TYR A 229 4.31 -1.35 -14.54
N ALA A 230 3.70 -2.53 -14.40
CA ALA A 230 4.23 -3.63 -13.59
C ALA A 230 5.58 -4.15 -14.11
N GLY A 231 5.79 -4.03 -15.42
CA GLY A 231 7.00 -4.47 -16.11
C GLY A 231 8.10 -3.41 -16.23
N LEU A 232 7.91 -2.18 -15.74
CA LEU A 232 8.97 -1.17 -15.76
C LEU A 232 10.15 -1.61 -14.90
N GLU A 233 11.35 -1.61 -15.47
CA GLU A 233 12.56 -1.86 -14.70
C GLU A 233 12.76 -0.74 -13.66
N THR A 234 13.15 -1.10 -12.45
CA THR A 234 13.40 -0.17 -11.35
C THR A 234 14.72 -0.52 -10.70
N ALA A 235 15.61 0.46 -10.56
CA ALA A 235 16.84 0.33 -9.79
C ALA A 235 16.78 1.26 -8.58
N VAL A 236 17.11 0.73 -7.40
CA VAL A 236 17.18 1.50 -6.17
C VAL A 236 18.57 1.35 -5.58
N GLN A 237 19.30 2.46 -5.45
CA GLN A 237 20.72 2.41 -5.12
C GLN A 237 21.15 3.53 -4.17
N ALA A 238 22.06 3.22 -3.26
CA ALA A 238 22.73 4.21 -2.44
C ALA A 238 23.71 5.05 -3.27
N GLU A 239 23.79 6.34 -2.97
CA GLU A 239 24.75 7.29 -3.55
C GLU A 239 25.66 7.86 -2.44
N PRO A 240 26.65 7.10 -1.93
CA PRO A 240 27.48 7.54 -0.79
C PRO A 240 28.33 8.78 -1.08
N TYR A 241 28.51 9.13 -2.36
CA TYR A 241 29.22 10.32 -2.81
C TYR A 241 28.28 11.44 -3.27
N ASN A 242 27.00 11.36 -2.94
CA ASN A 242 26.05 12.43 -3.22
C ASN A 242 26.51 13.71 -2.47
N PRO A 243 26.62 14.86 -3.16
CA PRO A 243 27.21 16.06 -2.57
C PRO A 243 26.35 16.73 -1.50
N VAL A 244 25.08 16.32 -1.33
CA VAL A 244 24.13 16.93 -0.40
C VAL A 244 23.79 16.01 0.78
N ASP A 245 23.63 14.71 0.54
CA ASP A 245 23.29 13.71 1.57
C ASP A 245 24.05 12.40 1.32
N GLU A 246 25.04 12.09 2.15
CA GLU A 246 25.83 10.84 2.08
C GLU A 246 24.97 9.57 2.26
N ASN A 247 23.75 9.71 2.78
CA ASN A 247 22.80 8.61 2.95
C ASN A 247 21.80 8.51 1.79
N ALA A 248 21.92 9.32 0.74
CA ALA A 248 20.99 9.35 -0.36
C ALA A 248 20.79 7.94 -0.96
N ILE A 249 19.52 7.57 -1.16
CA ILE A 249 19.14 6.36 -1.90
C ILE A 249 18.32 6.84 -3.10
N ALA A 250 18.91 6.77 -4.28
CA ALA A 250 18.28 7.14 -5.54
C ALA A 250 17.35 6.04 -6.04
N VAL A 251 16.27 6.45 -6.69
CA VAL A 251 15.31 5.60 -7.39
C VAL A 251 15.37 5.96 -8.87
N MET A 252 15.69 4.98 -9.70
CA MET A 252 15.68 5.07 -11.15
C MET A 252 14.60 4.14 -11.69
N ILE A 253 13.84 4.61 -12.67
CA ILE A 253 12.74 3.85 -13.27
C ILE A 253 12.89 3.93 -14.79
N GLU A 254 12.57 2.85 -15.48
CA GLU A 254 12.58 2.79 -16.93
C GLU A 254 11.68 3.90 -17.54
N ASN A 255 12.18 4.57 -18.56
CA ASN A 255 11.42 5.59 -19.29
C ASN A 255 10.34 4.93 -20.15
N ILE A 256 9.09 5.38 -20.00
CA ILE A 256 7.93 4.73 -20.63
C ILE A 256 7.99 4.84 -22.16
N ASP A 257 8.26 6.02 -22.70
CA ASP A 257 8.34 6.23 -24.15
C ASP A 257 9.48 5.43 -24.77
N SER A 258 10.62 5.35 -24.08
CA SER A 258 11.77 4.53 -24.50
C SER A 258 11.39 3.05 -24.55
N LYS A 259 10.73 2.55 -23.51
CA LYS A 259 10.25 1.15 -23.45
C LYS A 259 9.27 0.84 -24.58
N LEU A 260 8.30 1.73 -24.83
CA LEU A 260 7.32 1.58 -25.90
C LEU A 260 7.98 1.62 -27.29
N ALA A 261 9.07 2.37 -27.45
CA ALA A 261 9.89 2.39 -28.66
C ALA A 261 10.85 1.19 -28.79
N GLY A 262 10.83 0.25 -27.83
CA GLY A 262 11.71 -0.93 -27.83
C GLY A 262 13.15 -0.67 -27.34
N ASN A 263 13.38 0.48 -26.70
CA ASN A 263 14.66 0.83 -26.08
C ASN A 263 14.62 0.58 -24.57
N SER A 264 15.78 0.28 -23.98
CA SER A 264 15.94 0.24 -22.52
C SER A 264 16.68 1.48 -22.02
N GLY A 265 16.30 1.98 -20.85
CA GLY A 265 16.93 3.14 -20.25
C GLY A 265 16.28 3.52 -18.94
N LEU A 266 17.08 3.55 -17.87
CA LEU A 266 16.66 4.00 -16.56
C LEU A 266 16.89 5.51 -16.44
N GLU A 267 15.86 6.23 -16.00
CA GLU A 267 15.94 7.64 -15.65
C GLU A 267 15.73 7.83 -14.16
N LYS A 268 16.39 8.85 -13.58
CA LYS A 268 16.20 9.16 -12.17
C LYS A 268 14.77 9.64 -11.94
N ALA A 269 14.04 8.97 -11.06
CA ALA A 269 12.70 9.35 -10.64
C ALA A 269 12.73 10.17 -9.34
N GLY A 270 13.79 10.03 -8.54
CA GLY A 270 13.98 10.80 -7.31
C GLY A 270 14.78 10.02 -6.27
N TYR A 271 14.48 10.25 -5.00
CA TYR A 271 15.17 9.64 -3.87
C TYR A 271 14.18 9.10 -2.84
N ILE A 272 14.64 8.18 -1.99
CA ILE A 272 13.98 7.91 -0.72
C ILE A 272 14.19 9.10 0.21
N ARG A 273 13.17 9.45 1.01
CA ARG A 273 13.24 10.55 1.98
C ARG A 273 14.46 10.40 2.89
N ALA A 274 15.22 11.49 3.06
CA ALA A 274 16.53 11.50 3.75
C ALA A 274 16.50 10.82 5.13
N MET A 275 15.45 11.03 5.93
CA MET A 275 15.35 10.40 7.26
C MET A 275 15.23 8.87 7.17
N ALA A 276 14.38 8.36 6.27
CA ALA A 276 14.28 6.92 6.01
C ALA A 276 15.61 6.38 5.46
N ALA A 277 16.20 7.09 4.50
CA ALA A 277 17.46 6.69 3.87
C ALA A 277 18.59 6.58 4.90
N LYS A 278 18.73 7.55 5.82
CA LYS A 278 19.67 7.53 6.93
C LYS A 278 19.53 6.29 7.82
N ILE A 279 18.31 5.94 8.21
CA ILE A 279 18.05 4.75 9.05
C ILE A 279 18.43 3.47 8.29
N ILE A 280 18.04 3.37 7.02
CA ILE A 280 18.32 2.22 6.15
C ILE A 280 19.83 2.05 5.94
N ARG A 281 20.54 3.14 5.63
CA ARG A 281 22.00 3.15 5.42
C ARG A 281 22.76 2.84 6.71
N ALA A 282 22.29 3.33 7.87
CA ALA A 282 22.86 2.96 9.16
C ALA A 282 22.67 1.46 9.50
N ALA A 283 21.59 0.84 9.00
CA ALA A 283 21.34 -0.59 9.18
C ALA A 283 22.17 -1.46 8.23
N LYS A 284 22.33 -1.03 6.96
CA LYS A 284 23.03 -1.76 5.89
C LYS A 284 24.05 -0.86 5.18
N PRO A 285 25.15 -0.44 5.83
CA PRO A 285 26.08 0.55 5.28
C PRO A 285 26.79 0.09 3.99
N GLU A 286 27.10 -1.20 3.90
CA GLU A 286 27.76 -1.80 2.74
C GLU A 286 26.81 -2.08 1.56
N LYS A 287 25.49 -1.97 1.76
CA LYS A 287 24.51 -2.28 0.72
C LYS A 287 24.35 -1.09 -0.22
N ILE A 288 24.83 -1.26 -1.45
CA ILE A 288 24.73 -0.24 -2.51
C ILE A 288 23.46 -0.41 -3.34
N SER A 289 23.03 -1.63 -3.62
CA SER A 289 21.82 -1.91 -4.41
C SER A 289 20.74 -2.55 -3.55
N TYR A 290 19.50 -2.15 -3.78
CA TYR A 290 18.32 -2.70 -3.11
C TYR A 290 17.36 -3.27 -4.15
N GLU A 291 16.70 -4.39 -3.82
CA GLU A 291 15.61 -4.90 -4.64
C GLU A 291 14.44 -3.92 -4.51
N GLY A 292 13.92 -3.44 -5.64
CA GLY A 292 12.80 -2.52 -5.66
C GLY A 292 11.99 -2.57 -6.95
N LYS A 293 10.72 -2.17 -6.84
CA LYS A 293 9.75 -2.11 -7.93
C LYS A 293 8.73 -1.02 -7.64
N ILE A 294 8.02 -0.54 -8.66
CA ILE A 294 6.87 0.34 -8.43
C ILE A 294 5.80 -0.45 -7.66
N ALA A 295 5.32 0.09 -6.54
CA ALA A 295 4.23 -0.46 -5.72
C ALA A 295 2.90 0.23 -6.03
N GLN A 296 2.94 1.55 -6.20
CA GLN A 296 1.81 2.36 -6.63
C GLN A 296 2.30 3.61 -7.37
N LEU A 297 1.50 4.08 -8.31
CA LEU A 297 1.73 5.28 -9.09
C LEU A 297 0.44 6.08 -9.19
N SER A 298 0.50 7.34 -8.79
CA SER A 298 -0.57 8.33 -8.96
C SER A 298 0.01 9.61 -9.53
N GLU A 299 -0.84 10.55 -9.92
CA GLU A 299 -0.39 11.86 -10.40
C GLU A 299 0.44 12.64 -9.37
N LYS A 300 0.31 12.29 -8.09
CA LYS A 300 0.93 13.02 -6.97
C LYS A 300 2.16 12.32 -6.39
N GLU A 301 2.25 11.01 -6.55
CA GLU A 301 3.20 10.21 -5.79
C GLU A 301 3.60 8.96 -6.57
N ILE A 302 4.90 8.70 -6.57
CA ILE A 302 5.50 7.42 -6.95
C ILE A 302 5.87 6.74 -5.64
N VAL A 303 5.46 5.49 -5.46
CA VAL A 303 5.88 4.68 -4.30
C VAL A 303 6.52 3.42 -4.82
N ILE A 304 7.68 3.12 -4.27
CA ILE A 304 8.41 1.90 -4.59
C ILE A 304 8.35 0.91 -3.44
N THR A 305 8.32 -0.37 -3.76
CA THR A 305 8.75 -1.43 -2.85
C THR A 305 10.28 -1.35 -2.72
N LEU A 306 10.77 -1.57 -1.50
CA LEU A 306 12.20 -1.58 -1.15
C LEU A 306 12.49 -2.71 -0.18
N THR A 307 13.38 -3.63 -0.55
CA THR A 307 13.81 -4.72 0.33
C THR A 307 15.22 -4.47 0.91
N ILE A 308 15.27 -4.30 2.22
CA ILE A 308 16.45 -3.95 3.03
C ILE A 308 17.19 -5.20 3.48
#